data_AF-A0A954LTD3-F1
#
_entry.id   AF-A0A954LTD3-F1
#
_cell.length_a   1.000
_cell.length_b   1.000
_cell.length_c   1.000
_cell.angle_alpha   90.00
_cell.angle_beta   90.00
_cell.angle_gamma   90.00
#
_symmetry.space_group_name_H-M   'P 1'
#
loop_
_entity.id
_entity.type
_entity.pdbx_description
1 polymer ?
#
loop_
_entity_poly.entity_id
_entity_poly.type
_entity_poly.pdbx_seq_one_letter_code
_entity_poly.pdbx_strand_id
1 'polypeptide(L)'
;MDYTRAFAIGVGLNVAFVAIEAVGGLILGSMALLADAGHNLSDVLGLLLAWGASYLARTRPTPRYTYGLRSSTILAAVMNGLILMMAVGGIAWESVRRLIEPIAVDGGPVTVIAGVGVVINTVTALLFMKGGHDDLNIRGAYLHMAADAGVSFAVVLGGIGMMSVGWLWLDPVLSLLIAGVILWSTWGLLKDSVNLALQAVPEGIDLQEVHDFLLEQPGVTVVHDLHVWAMSTTETALTAHVVRPENGDADAFLSATARELQDRFSIEHTTLQIERVHDEEACRLARADAV
;
A
#
# COMPACT_ATOMS: atom_id res chain seq x y z
N MET A 1 4.37 25.72 -12.20
CA MET A 1 5.27 25.76 -11.02
C MET A 1 5.81 24.35 -10.86
N ASP A 2 7.12 24.16 -10.66
CA ASP A 2 7.69 22.82 -10.48
C ASP A 2 7.08 22.15 -9.24
N TYR A 3 6.16 21.20 -9.47
CA TYR A 3 5.50 20.43 -8.41
C TYR A 3 6.53 19.74 -7.51
N THR A 4 7.68 19.35 -8.05
CA THR A 4 8.82 18.79 -7.32
C THR A 4 9.28 19.65 -6.15
N ARG A 5 9.27 20.98 -6.28
CA ARG A 5 9.64 21.88 -5.16
C ARG A 5 8.55 21.94 -4.10
N ALA A 6 7.28 21.98 -4.50
CA ALA A 6 6.15 21.97 -3.57
C ALA A 6 6.10 20.66 -2.77
N PHE A 7 6.32 19.52 -3.44
CA PHE A 7 6.45 18.21 -2.81
C PHE A 7 7.63 18.15 -1.83
N ALA A 8 8.82 18.60 -2.22
CA ALA A 8 9.99 18.59 -1.34
C ALA A 8 9.79 19.47 -0.09
N ILE A 9 9.17 20.64 -0.25
CA ILE A 9 8.81 21.53 0.87
C ILE A 9 7.77 20.86 1.77
N GLY A 10 6.71 20.28 1.20
CA GLY A 10 5.66 19.59 1.94
C GLY A 10 6.20 18.41 2.75
N VAL A 11 7.01 17.55 2.12
CA VAL A 11 7.67 16.41 2.80
C VAL A 11 8.61 16.91 3.91
N GLY A 12 9.44 17.92 3.64
CA GLY A 12 10.36 18.45 4.64
C GLY A 12 9.63 19.05 5.85
N LEU A 13 8.52 19.75 5.62
CA LEU A 13 7.67 20.30 6.68
C LEU A 13 7.01 19.18 7.48
N ASN A 14 6.44 18.15 6.83
CA ASN A 14 5.82 17.02 7.53
C ASN A 14 6.84 16.24 8.36
N VAL A 15 8.03 15.96 7.84
CA VAL A 15 9.08 15.27 8.62
C VAL A 15 9.48 16.06 9.86
N ALA A 16 9.66 17.37 9.73
CA ALA A 16 9.99 18.23 10.88
C ALA A 16 8.84 18.27 11.89
N PHE A 17 7.59 18.32 11.40
CA PHE A 17 6.41 18.35 12.24
C PHE A 17 6.19 17.03 13.00
N VAL A 18 6.32 15.89 12.34
CA VAL A 18 6.30 14.54 12.95
C VAL A 18 7.25 14.45 14.13
N ALA A 19 8.46 15.00 14.00
CA ALA A 19 9.44 15.00 15.10
C ALA A 19 8.95 15.82 16.30
N ILE A 20 8.32 16.97 16.05
CA ILE A 20 7.73 17.82 17.10
C ILE A 20 6.57 17.10 17.79
N GLU A 21 5.67 16.47 17.04
CA GLU A 21 4.53 15.73 17.59
C GLU A 21 4.98 14.50 18.39
N ALA A 22 5.94 13.72 17.88
CA ALA A 22 6.45 12.55 18.56
C ALA A 22 7.13 12.94 19.89
N VAL A 23 8.02 13.93 19.87
CA VAL A 23 8.71 14.41 21.08
C VAL A 23 7.71 15.04 22.05
N GLY A 24 6.79 15.85 21.55
CA GLY A 24 5.74 16.49 22.35
C GLY A 24 4.81 15.46 22.99
N GLY A 25 4.35 14.47 22.23
CA GLY A 25 3.50 13.38 22.71
C GLY A 25 4.18 12.54 23.78
N LEU A 26 5.48 12.26 23.65
CA LEU A 26 6.25 11.54 24.67
C LEU A 26 6.43 12.36 25.95
N ILE A 27 6.81 13.64 25.84
CA ILE A 27 7.07 14.51 27.00
C ILE A 27 5.77 14.83 27.75
N LEU A 28 4.71 15.15 27.02
CA LEU A 28 3.39 15.52 27.56
C LEU A 28 2.56 14.29 27.92
N GLY A 29 2.99 13.11 27.48
CA GLY A 29 2.24 11.88 27.62
C GLY A 29 0.89 11.90 26.90
N SER A 30 0.74 12.59 25.76
CA SER A 30 -0.51 12.60 24.98
C SER A 30 -0.52 11.46 23.98
N MET A 31 -1.51 10.56 24.09
CA MET A 31 -1.68 9.46 23.14
C MET A 31 -2.28 9.93 21.82
N ALA A 32 -3.05 11.02 21.83
CA ALA A 32 -3.58 11.60 20.59
C ALA A 32 -2.45 12.17 19.71
N LEU A 33 -1.49 12.91 20.30
CA LEU A 33 -0.31 13.40 19.57
C LEU A 33 0.58 12.26 19.08
N LEU A 34 0.76 11.19 19.88
CA LEU A 34 1.53 10.03 19.45
C LEU A 34 0.84 9.26 18.31
N ALA A 35 -0.49 9.24 18.28
CA ALA A 35 -1.25 8.64 17.19
C ALA A 35 -1.10 9.40 15.88
N ASP A 36 -1.24 10.73 15.93
CA ASP A 36 -1.07 11.62 14.76
C ASP A 36 0.39 11.54 14.25
N ALA A 37 1.38 11.64 15.16
CA ALA A 37 2.78 11.48 14.83
C ALA A 37 3.09 10.10 14.21
N GLY A 38 2.51 9.03 14.76
CA GLY A 38 2.69 7.66 14.27
C GLY A 38 2.15 7.47 12.86
N HIS A 39 0.98 8.05 12.54
CA HIS A 39 0.42 8.06 11.19
C HIS A 39 1.35 8.76 10.21
N ASN A 40 1.68 10.02 10.49
CA ASN A 40 2.50 10.87 9.64
C ASN A 40 3.92 10.31 9.46
N LEU A 41 4.50 9.70 10.50
CA LEU A 41 5.77 8.99 10.42
C LEU A 41 5.69 7.79 9.48
N SER A 42 4.59 7.02 9.55
CA SER A 42 4.42 5.85 8.70
C SER A 42 4.27 6.22 7.23
N ASP A 43 3.67 7.36 6.91
CA ASP A 43 3.59 7.84 5.52
C ASP A 43 5.00 8.15 4.97
N VAL A 44 5.83 8.84 5.75
CA VAL A 44 7.22 9.14 5.39
C VAL A 44 8.03 7.85 5.25
N LEU A 45 7.95 6.94 6.23
CA LEU A 45 8.66 5.66 6.19
C LEU A 45 8.19 4.81 5.01
N GLY A 46 6.89 4.76 4.74
CA GLY A 46 6.30 4.05 3.60
C GLY A 46 6.85 4.56 2.27
N LEU A 47 6.95 5.89 2.10
CA LEU A 47 7.56 6.49 0.91
C LEU A 47 9.05 6.14 0.77
N LEU A 48 9.82 6.18 1.86
CA LEU A 48 11.23 5.82 1.85
C LEU A 48 11.44 4.34 1.52
N LEU A 49 10.64 3.46 2.10
CA LEU A 49 10.65 2.02 1.81
C LEU A 49 10.26 1.75 0.37
N ALA A 50 9.19 2.37 -0.13
CA ALA A 50 8.75 2.24 -1.51
C ALA A 50 9.80 2.75 -2.51
N TRP A 51 10.48 3.86 -2.20
CA TRP A 51 11.55 4.41 -3.03
C TRP A 51 12.77 3.47 -3.06
N GLY A 52 13.23 3.00 -1.90
CA GLY A 52 14.34 2.05 -1.80
C GLY A 52 14.02 0.72 -2.51
N ALA A 53 12.80 0.23 -2.36
CA ALA A 53 12.33 -0.98 -3.05
C ALA A 53 12.22 -0.78 -4.56
N SER A 54 11.73 0.37 -5.02
CA SER A 54 11.68 0.71 -6.45
C SER A 54 13.08 0.76 -7.07
N TYR A 55 14.07 1.26 -6.32
CA TYR A 55 15.46 1.22 -6.74
C TYR A 55 15.98 -0.22 -6.82
N LEU A 56 15.71 -1.05 -5.80
CA LEU A 56 16.08 -2.47 -5.80
C LEU A 56 15.39 -3.27 -6.92
N ALA A 57 14.12 -3.00 -7.22
CA ALA A 57 13.37 -3.70 -8.26
C ALA A 57 13.98 -3.52 -9.66
N ARG A 58 14.72 -2.43 -9.90
CA ARG A 58 15.42 -2.16 -11.16
C ARG A 58 16.79 -2.84 -11.25
N THR A 59 17.24 -3.52 -10.19
CA THR A 59 18.53 -4.21 -10.17
C THR A 59 18.51 -5.37 -11.16
N ARG A 60 19.60 -5.53 -11.94
CA ARG A 60 19.71 -6.62 -12.90
C ARG A 60 19.67 -8.00 -12.20
N PRO A 61 19.07 -9.02 -12.84
CA PRO A 61 19.10 -10.39 -12.33
C PRO A 61 20.50 -10.91 -12.07
N THR A 62 20.60 -11.81 -11.09
CA THR A 62 21.85 -12.51 -10.71
C THR A 62 21.60 -14.02 -10.67
N PRO A 63 22.64 -14.88 -10.64
CA PRO A 63 22.43 -16.33 -10.54
C PRO A 63 21.64 -16.77 -9.30
N ARG A 64 21.67 -15.99 -8.21
CA ARG A 64 20.90 -16.25 -6.99
C ARG A 64 19.49 -15.66 -7.05
N TYR A 65 19.33 -14.48 -7.65
CA TYR A 65 18.05 -13.79 -7.80
C TYR A 65 17.72 -13.69 -9.29
N THR A 66 17.11 -14.75 -9.83
CA THR A 66 16.91 -14.95 -11.26
C THR A 66 15.91 -13.98 -11.90
N TYR A 67 14.97 -13.45 -11.11
CA TYR A 67 14.10 -12.34 -11.51
C TYR A 67 14.62 -10.97 -11.03
N GLY A 68 15.82 -10.90 -10.46
CA GLY A 68 16.30 -9.73 -9.73
C GLY A 68 15.59 -9.55 -8.39
N LEU A 69 15.52 -8.30 -7.89
CA LEU A 69 14.92 -7.96 -6.61
C LEU A 69 13.53 -7.29 -6.78
N ARG A 70 12.79 -7.69 -7.81
CA ARG A 70 11.46 -7.13 -8.16
C ARG A 70 10.45 -7.21 -7.00
N SER A 71 10.45 -8.33 -6.26
CA SER A 71 9.57 -8.56 -5.11
C SER A 71 9.87 -7.67 -3.89
N SER A 72 10.97 -6.91 -3.90
CA SER A 72 11.27 -5.95 -2.83
C SER A 72 10.17 -4.89 -2.67
N THR A 73 9.46 -4.54 -3.75
CA THR A 73 8.32 -3.60 -3.70
C THR A 73 7.16 -4.16 -2.88
N ILE A 74 6.85 -5.45 -3.05
CA ILE A 74 5.84 -6.17 -2.28
C ILE A 74 6.27 -6.26 -0.81
N LEU A 75 7.54 -6.64 -0.56
CA LEU A 75 8.05 -6.78 0.79
C LEU A 75 8.09 -5.44 1.55
N ALA A 76 8.40 -4.34 0.86
CA ALA A 76 8.35 -3.01 1.44
C ALA A 76 6.93 -2.62 1.85
N ALA A 77 5.92 -2.92 1.02
CA ALA A 77 4.52 -2.66 1.35
C ALA A 77 4.04 -3.48 2.57
N VAL A 78 4.37 -4.78 2.61
CA VAL A 78 4.09 -5.64 3.78
C VAL A 78 4.78 -5.09 5.03
N MET A 79 6.07 -4.75 4.94
CA MET A 79 6.83 -4.25 6.08
C MET A 79 6.29 -2.92 6.60
N ASN A 80 5.90 -2.00 5.71
CA ASN A 80 5.26 -0.75 6.10
C ASN A 80 3.96 -1.00 6.85
N GLY A 81 3.09 -1.87 6.32
CA GLY A 81 1.82 -2.22 6.98
C GLY A 81 2.03 -2.88 8.35
N LEU A 82 3.05 -3.73 8.51
CA LEU A 82 3.39 -4.35 9.79
C LEU A 82 3.92 -3.34 10.82
N ILE A 83 4.79 -2.42 10.41
CA ILE A 83 5.29 -1.35 11.29
C ILE A 83 4.13 -0.50 11.79
N LEU A 84 3.23 -0.10 10.88
CA LEU A 84 2.06 0.70 11.22
C LEU A 84 1.10 -0.06 12.15
N MET A 85 0.87 -1.34 11.90
CA MET A 85 0.03 -2.20 12.75
C MET A 85 0.57 -2.32 14.17
N MET A 86 1.89 -2.46 14.33
CA MET A 86 2.52 -2.48 15.66
C MET A 86 2.39 -1.13 16.37
N ALA A 87 2.61 -0.02 15.67
CA ALA A 87 2.48 1.32 16.25
C ALA A 87 1.04 1.59 16.73
N VAL A 88 0.06 1.35 15.87
CA VAL A 88 -1.37 1.50 16.18
C VAL A 88 -1.79 0.57 17.32
N GLY A 89 -1.33 -0.68 17.32
CA GLY A 89 -1.60 -1.63 18.40
C GLY A 89 -1.08 -1.14 19.76
N GLY A 90 0.13 -0.58 19.80
CA GLY A 90 0.71 0.01 21.01
C GLY A 90 -0.07 1.23 21.52
N ILE A 91 -0.43 2.14 20.61
CA ILE A 91 -1.24 3.34 20.91
C ILE A 91 -2.62 2.94 21.43
N ALA A 92 -3.29 1.99 20.77
CA ALA A 92 -4.61 1.52 21.15
C ALA A 92 -4.57 0.85 22.54
N TRP A 93 -3.59 -0.02 22.78
CA TRP A 93 -3.41 -0.67 24.08
C TRP A 93 -3.25 0.35 25.21
N GLU A 94 -2.37 1.34 25.02
CA GLU A 94 -2.10 2.37 26.02
C GLU A 94 -3.28 3.31 26.22
N SER A 95 -4.02 3.63 25.15
CA SER A 95 -5.22 4.45 25.21
C SER A 95 -6.35 3.75 25.97
N VAL A 96 -6.55 2.44 25.75
CA VAL A 96 -7.49 1.64 26.55
C VAL A 96 -7.08 1.64 28.02
N ARG A 97 -5.79 1.47 28.32
CA ARG A 97 -5.29 1.55 29.70
C ARG A 97 -5.62 2.90 30.35
N ARG A 98 -5.42 4.01 29.63
CA ARG A 98 -5.68 5.37 30.11
C ARG A 98 -7.16 5.73 30.26
N LEU A 99 -8.06 5.00 29.61
CA LEU A 99 -9.50 5.10 29.89
C LEU A 99 -9.86 4.49 31.24
N ILE A 100 -9.17 3.42 31.62
CA ILE A 100 -9.39 2.71 32.89
C ILE A 100 -8.67 3.44 34.04
N GLU A 101 -7.43 3.86 33.81
CA GLU A 101 -6.58 4.58 34.76
C GLU A 101 -6.15 5.93 34.18
N PRO A 102 -6.94 7.00 34.37
CA PRO A 102 -6.67 8.31 33.77
C PRO A 102 -5.35 8.91 34.24
N ILE A 103 -4.51 9.30 33.28
CA ILE A 103 -3.30 10.07 33.50
C ILE A 103 -3.58 11.51 33.09
N ALA A 104 -3.20 12.48 33.92
CA ALA A 104 -3.37 13.89 33.60
C ALA A 104 -2.45 14.29 32.43
N VAL A 105 -3.04 14.82 31.37
CA VAL A 105 -2.33 15.38 30.20
C VAL A 105 -2.58 16.89 30.19
N ASP A 106 -1.52 17.67 30.05
CA ASP A 106 -1.65 19.13 29.94
C ASP A 106 -2.21 19.50 28.56
N GLY A 107 -3.49 19.90 28.53
CA GLY A 107 -4.19 20.24 27.31
C GLY A 107 -3.65 21.48 26.59
N GLY A 108 -2.97 22.40 27.30
CA GLY A 108 -2.45 23.64 26.71
C GLY A 108 -1.38 23.35 25.64
N PRO A 109 -0.24 22.73 26.01
CA PRO A 109 0.78 22.31 25.06
C PRO A 109 0.26 21.40 23.94
N VAL A 110 -0.65 20.46 24.26
CA VAL A 110 -1.27 19.58 23.25
C VAL A 110 -2.03 20.39 22.19
N THR A 111 -2.82 21.37 22.63
CA THR A 111 -3.58 22.26 21.73
C THR A 111 -2.65 23.05 20.81
N VAL A 112 -1.52 23.56 21.34
CA VAL A 112 -0.57 24.33 20.55
C VAL A 112 0.11 23.46 19.48
N ILE A 113 0.59 22.27 19.86
CA ILE A 113 1.27 21.36 18.94
C ILE A 113 0.31 20.91 17.83
N ALA A 114 -0.88 20.42 18.19
CA ALA A 114 -1.89 20.02 17.21
C ALA A 114 -2.35 21.21 16.33
N GLY A 115 -2.44 22.42 16.90
CA GLY A 115 -2.79 23.62 16.16
C GLY A 115 -1.75 24.00 15.11
N VAL A 116 -0.46 23.80 15.39
CA VAL A 116 0.60 23.93 14.38
C VAL A 116 0.40 22.91 13.25
N GLY A 117 0.03 21.67 13.59
CA GLY A 117 -0.31 20.63 12.61
C GLY A 117 -1.45 21.03 11.69
N VAL A 118 -2.55 21.53 12.25
CA VAL A 118 -3.68 22.07 11.47
C VAL A 118 -3.20 23.11 10.47
N VAL A 119 -2.34 24.04 10.90
CA VAL A 119 -1.81 25.09 10.01
C VAL A 119 -0.93 24.48 8.90
N ILE A 120 0.00 23.60 9.24
CA ILE A 120 0.92 22.98 8.27
C ILE A 120 0.14 22.15 7.25
N ASN A 121 -0.76 21.28 7.70
CA ASN A 121 -1.55 20.41 6.83
C ASN A 121 -2.52 21.22 5.97
N THR A 122 -3.15 22.27 6.52
CA THR A 122 -4.02 23.17 5.74
C THR A 122 -3.23 23.94 4.68
N VAL A 123 -2.08 24.52 5.02
CA VAL A 123 -1.24 25.24 4.06
C VAL A 123 -0.79 24.30 2.95
N THR A 124 -0.35 23.08 3.30
CA THR A 124 0.08 22.07 2.34
C THR A 124 -1.07 21.62 1.43
N ALA A 125 -2.26 21.36 1.99
CA ALA A 125 -3.47 21.09 1.22
C ALA A 125 -3.80 22.24 0.24
N LEU A 126 -3.78 23.49 0.69
CA LEU A 126 -4.06 24.65 -0.16
C LEU A 126 -3.03 24.83 -1.31
N LEU A 127 -1.77 24.43 -1.09
CA LEU A 127 -0.75 24.40 -2.16
C LEU A 127 -1.10 23.39 -3.25
N PHE A 128 -1.64 22.23 -2.89
CA PHE A 128 -2.06 21.19 -3.83
C PHE A 128 -3.44 21.44 -4.46
N MET A 129 -4.32 22.19 -3.79
CA MET A 129 -5.67 22.51 -4.28
C MET A 129 -5.67 23.17 -5.67
N LYS A 130 -4.70 24.07 -5.96
CA LYS A 130 -4.61 24.75 -7.25
C LYS A 130 -4.20 23.84 -8.42
N GLY A 131 -3.62 22.66 -8.16
CA GLY A 131 -3.21 21.70 -9.18
C GLY A 131 -4.15 20.49 -9.33
N GLY A 132 -5.15 20.34 -8.46
CA GLY A 132 -5.98 19.13 -8.35
C GLY A 132 -7.06 18.94 -9.41
N HIS A 133 -7.22 19.89 -10.35
CA HIS A 133 -8.21 19.76 -11.43
C HIS A 133 -7.77 18.80 -12.55
N ASP A 134 -6.46 18.64 -12.77
CA ASP A 134 -5.92 17.93 -13.93
C ASP A 134 -5.14 16.65 -13.57
N ASP A 135 -4.87 16.38 -12.29
CA ASP A 135 -4.06 15.24 -11.84
C ASP A 135 -4.65 14.55 -10.60
N LEU A 136 -4.99 13.26 -10.74
CA LEU A 136 -5.51 12.41 -9.67
C LEU A 136 -4.52 12.26 -8.52
N ASN A 137 -3.21 12.27 -8.78
CA ASN A 137 -2.18 12.20 -7.75
C ASN A 137 -2.17 13.47 -6.89
N ILE A 138 -2.30 14.64 -7.53
CA ILE A 138 -2.39 15.93 -6.82
C ILE A 138 -3.68 16.01 -6.01
N ARG A 139 -4.80 15.53 -6.57
CA ARG A 139 -6.07 15.44 -5.85
C ARG A 139 -5.98 14.50 -4.64
N GLY A 140 -5.31 13.36 -4.79
CA GLY A 140 -5.05 12.42 -3.70
C GLY A 140 -4.23 13.07 -2.58
N ALA A 141 -3.12 13.72 -2.92
CA ALA A 141 -2.29 14.45 -1.96
C ALA A 141 -3.08 15.55 -1.23
N TYR A 142 -3.92 16.31 -1.94
CA TYR A 142 -4.81 17.31 -1.33
C TYR A 142 -5.77 16.68 -0.31
N LEU A 143 -6.45 15.59 -0.68
CA LEU A 143 -7.42 14.93 0.20
C LEU A 143 -6.76 14.33 1.44
N HIS A 144 -5.56 13.76 1.29
CA HIS A 144 -4.76 13.24 2.41
C HIS A 144 -4.40 14.35 3.40
N MET A 145 -3.77 15.43 2.92
CA MET A 145 -3.41 16.58 3.77
C MET A 145 -4.63 17.24 4.42
N ALA A 146 -5.78 17.26 3.74
CA ALA A 146 -7.02 17.78 4.32
C ALA A 146 -7.59 16.86 5.42
N ALA A 147 -7.45 15.54 5.27
CA ALA A 147 -7.81 14.57 6.30
C ALA A 147 -6.92 14.73 7.53
N ASP A 148 -5.61 14.85 7.36
CA ASP A 148 -4.65 15.06 8.46
C ASP A 148 -4.93 16.37 9.20
N ALA A 149 -5.25 17.45 8.47
CA ALA A 149 -5.69 18.71 9.10
C ALA A 149 -6.96 18.53 9.94
N GLY A 150 -7.91 17.70 9.48
CA GLY A 150 -9.11 17.36 10.22
C GLY A 150 -8.83 16.54 11.49
N VAL A 151 -7.90 15.59 11.41
CA VAL A 151 -7.43 14.80 12.56
C VAL A 151 -6.77 15.70 13.59
N SER A 152 -5.78 16.51 13.20
CA SER A 152 -5.11 17.43 14.13
C SER A 152 -6.10 18.45 14.72
N PHE A 153 -7.12 18.88 13.96
CA PHE A 153 -8.16 19.76 14.48
C PHE A 153 -9.03 19.09 15.55
N ALA A 154 -9.35 17.80 15.40
CA ALA A 154 -10.03 17.04 16.45
C ALA A 154 -9.17 16.97 17.73
N VAL A 155 -7.84 16.82 17.60
CA VAL A 155 -6.90 16.86 18.74
C VAL A 155 -6.86 18.24 19.41
N VAL A 156 -6.90 19.33 18.63
CA VAL A 156 -7.03 20.71 19.16
C VAL A 156 -8.30 20.86 20.02
N LEU A 157 -9.44 20.39 19.53
CA LEU A 157 -10.70 20.43 20.29
C LEU A 157 -10.60 19.58 21.57
N GLY A 158 -9.94 18.42 21.49
CA GLY A 158 -9.61 17.58 22.65
C GLY A 158 -8.79 18.32 23.70
N GLY A 159 -7.71 18.98 23.28
CA GLY A 159 -6.84 19.78 24.14
C GLY A 159 -7.57 20.94 24.81
N ILE A 160 -8.44 21.65 24.09
CA ILE A 160 -9.27 22.72 24.65
C ILE A 160 -10.25 22.16 25.70
N GLY A 161 -10.88 21.02 25.43
CA GLY A 161 -11.77 20.34 26.37
C GLY A 161 -11.05 19.89 27.65
N MET A 162 -9.82 19.39 27.50
CA MET A 162 -8.95 19.05 28.64
C MET A 162 -8.59 20.28 29.47
N MET A 163 -8.22 21.40 28.84
CA MET A 163 -7.82 22.62 29.54
C MET A 163 -8.99 23.35 30.22
N SER A 164 -10.16 23.40 29.58
CA SER A 164 -11.31 24.17 30.08
C SER A 164 -12.17 23.40 31.07
N VAL A 165 -12.43 22.11 30.82
CA VAL A 165 -13.37 21.30 31.60
C VAL A 165 -12.67 20.18 32.38
N GLY A 166 -11.39 19.89 32.11
CA GLY A 166 -10.65 18.80 32.77
C GLY A 166 -11.01 17.41 32.24
N TRP A 167 -11.54 17.29 31.01
CA TRP A 167 -11.95 16.02 30.43
C TRP A 167 -10.76 15.17 29.94
N LEU A 168 -10.04 14.56 30.89
CA LEU A 168 -8.85 13.73 30.61
C LEU A 168 -9.13 12.51 29.72
N TRP A 169 -10.38 12.06 29.64
CA TRP A 169 -10.78 10.93 28.79
C TRP A 169 -10.78 11.27 27.29
N LEU A 170 -10.75 12.55 26.90
CA LEU A 170 -10.76 12.96 25.50
C LEU A 170 -9.52 12.48 24.75
N ASP A 171 -8.32 12.59 25.36
CA ASP A 171 -7.05 12.17 24.74
C ASP A 171 -7.06 10.69 24.34
N PRO A 172 -7.37 9.72 25.23
CA PRO A 172 -7.40 8.31 24.85
C PRO A 172 -8.57 7.97 23.91
N VAL A 173 -9.73 8.64 23.98
CA VAL A 173 -10.81 8.41 23.00
C VAL A 173 -10.41 8.90 21.61
N LEU A 174 -9.88 10.12 21.50
CA LEU A 174 -9.41 10.66 20.22
C LEU A 174 -8.29 9.80 19.65
N SER A 175 -7.35 9.35 20.49
CA SER A 175 -6.29 8.43 20.08
C SER A 175 -6.84 7.10 19.53
N LEU A 176 -7.86 6.52 20.18
CA LEU A 176 -8.54 5.30 19.67
C LEU A 176 -9.28 5.53 18.36
N LEU A 177 -9.91 6.70 18.18
CA LEU A 177 -10.57 7.07 16.93
C LEU A 177 -9.55 7.20 15.79
N ILE A 178 -8.44 7.89 16.03
CA ILE A 178 -7.33 8.03 15.06
C ILE A 178 -6.75 6.65 14.74
N ALA A 179 -6.44 5.84 15.75
CA ALA A 179 -5.99 4.47 15.60
C ALA A 179 -6.95 3.62 14.76
N GLY A 180 -8.27 3.76 14.97
CA GLY A 180 -9.29 3.06 14.20
C GLY A 180 -9.34 3.46 12.72
N VAL A 181 -9.18 4.75 12.43
CA VAL A 181 -9.10 5.27 11.05
C VAL A 181 -7.86 4.72 10.34
N ILE A 182 -6.70 4.78 10.99
CA ILE A 182 -5.43 4.24 10.44
C ILE A 182 -5.54 2.73 10.22
N LEU A 183 -6.12 2.01 11.18
CA LEU A 183 -6.30 0.56 11.08
C LEU A 183 -7.17 0.20 9.86
N TRP A 184 -8.30 0.89 9.69
CA TRP A 184 -9.17 0.68 8.52
C TRP A 184 -8.41 0.95 7.22
N SER A 185 -7.79 2.13 7.09
CA SER A 185 -7.14 2.55 5.84
C SER A 185 -5.97 1.63 5.44
N THR A 186 -5.24 1.12 6.43
CA THR A 186 -4.05 0.27 6.20
C THR A 186 -4.40 -1.20 5.99
N TRP A 187 -5.52 -1.68 6.55
CA TRP A 187 -5.85 -3.10 6.55
C TRP A 187 -6.00 -3.69 5.14
N GLY A 188 -6.67 -2.96 4.23
CA GLY A 188 -6.79 -3.36 2.82
C GLY A 188 -5.41 -3.50 2.18
N LEU A 189 -4.62 -2.43 2.22
CA LEU A 189 -3.28 -2.40 1.62
C LEU A 189 -2.35 -3.50 2.16
N LEU A 190 -2.40 -3.77 3.47
CA LEU A 190 -1.61 -4.85 4.07
C LEU A 190 -2.07 -6.22 3.57
N LYS A 191 -3.39 -6.46 3.55
CA LYS A 191 -3.97 -7.71 3.04
C LYS A 191 -3.56 -7.93 1.58
N ASP A 192 -3.66 -6.92 0.74
CA ASP A 192 -3.34 -7.01 -0.69
C ASP A 192 -1.85 -7.27 -0.88
N SER A 193 -0.99 -6.57 -0.13
CA SER A 193 0.46 -6.80 -0.15
C SER A 193 0.83 -8.21 0.30
N VAL A 194 0.15 -8.77 1.30
CA VAL A 194 0.34 -10.16 1.74
C VAL A 194 -0.13 -11.14 0.68
N ASN A 195 -1.26 -10.88 0.01
CA ASN A 195 -1.74 -11.70 -1.10
C ASN A 195 -0.71 -11.75 -2.23
N LEU A 196 -0.14 -10.59 -2.62
CA LEU A 196 0.94 -10.55 -3.62
C LEU A 196 2.18 -11.34 -3.15
N ALA A 197 2.55 -11.24 -1.87
CA ALA A 197 3.68 -11.98 -1.31
C ALA A 197 3.46 -13.50 -1.32
N LEU A 198 2.20 -13.93 -1.18
CA LEU A 198 1.76 -15.33 -1.24
C LEU A 198 1.47 -15.81 -2.66
N GLN A 199 1.81 -15.02 -3.69
CA GLN A 199 1.59 -15.37 -5.11
C GLN A 199 0.12 -15.54 -5.48
N ALA A 200 -0.79 -14.83 -4.81
CA ALA A 200 -2.16 -14.74 -5.27
C ALA A 200 -2.23 -14.05 -6.64
N VAL A 201 -3.29 -14.35 -7.40
CA VAL A 201 -3.59 -13.66 -8.65
C VAL A 201 -3.74 -12.16 -8.37
N PRO A 202 -2.99 -11.28 -9.06
CA PRO A 202 -3.06 -9.84 -8.83
C PRO A 202 -4.47 -9.28 -9.04
N GLU A 203 -4.81 -8.23 -8.29
CA GLU A 203 -6.07 -7.52 -8.49
C GLU A 203 -6.17 -6.95 -9.92
N GLY A 204 -7.34 -7.09 -10.53
CA GLY A 204 -7.60 -6.64 -11.90
C GLY A 204 -7.34 -7.69 -12.97
N ILE A 205 -6.77 -8.85 -12.62
CA ILE A 205 -6.65 -9.99 -13.54
C ILE A 205 -7.77 -10.99 -13.25
N ASP A 206 -8.66 -11.18 -14.22
CA ASP A 206 -9.60 -12.29 -14.22
C ASP A 206 -8.93 -13.53 -14.83
N LEU A 207 -8.68 -14.54 -14.00
CA LEU A 207 -8.06 -15.78 -14.43
C LEU A 207 -8.89 -16.51 -15.49
N GLN A 208 -10.21 -16.40 -15.45
CA GLN A 208 -11.10 -17.02 -16.43
C GLN A 208 -10.98 -16.32 -17.78
N GLU A 209 -10.91 -14.99 -17.79
CA GLU A 209 -10.73 -14.23 -19.03
C GLU A 209 -9.39 -14.56 -19.71
N VAL A 210 -8.32 -14.72 -18.92
CA VAL A 210 -7.01 -15.16 -19.42
C VAL A 210 -7.07 -16.59 -19.97
N HIS A 211 -7.75 -17.50 -19.27
CA HIS A 211 -7.94 -18.87 -19.72
C HIS A 211 -8.69 -18.92 -21.07
N ASP A 212 -9.83 -18.25 -21.17
CA ASP A 212 -10.68 -18.25 -22.36
C ASP A 212 -9.94 -17.61 -23.54
N PHE A 213 -9.20 -16.53 -23.28
CA PHE A 213 -8.32 -15.92 -24.28
C PHE A 213 -7.28 -16.91 -24.83
N LEU A 214 -6.61 -17.68 -23.97
CA LEU A 214 -5.62 -18.68 -24.38
C LEU A 214 -6.27 -19.81 -25.18
N LEU A 215 -7.48 -20.22 -24.80
CA LEU A 215 -8.26 -21.26 -25.48
C LEU A 215 -8.73 -20.82 -26.88
N GLU A 216 -9.01 -19.53 -27.06
CA GLU A 216 -9.38 -18.94 -28.36
C GLU A 216 -8.22 -18.83 -29.34
N GLN A 217 -6.98 -19.05 -28.91
CA GLN A 217 -5.81 -18.93 -29.78
C GLN A 217 -5.77 -20.03 -30.86
N PRO A 218 -5.27 -19.74 -32.08
CA PRO A 218 -5.34 -20.67 -33.21
C PRO A 218 -4.70 -22.05 -32.93
N GLY A 219 -5.53 -23.09 -32.95
CA GLY A 219 -5.12 -24.49 -32.82
C GLY A 219 -5.02 -25.00 -31.38
N VAL A 220 -5.26 -24.15 -30.37
CA VAL A 220 -5.29 -24.57 -28.96
C VAL A 220 -6.58 -25.35 -28.71
N THR A 221 -6.46 -26.53 -28.11
CA THR A 221 -7.60 -27.40 -27.78
C THR A 221 -7.89 -27.44 -26.29
N VAL A 222 -6.86 -27.29 -25.46
CA VAL A 222 -6.95 -27.34 -23.99
C VAL A 222 -5.92 -26.37 -23.42
N VAL A 223 -6.28 -25.68 -22.34
CA VAL A 223 -5.37 -24.90 -21.50
C VAL A 223 -5.43 -25.50 -20.09
N HIS A 224 -4.28 -25.82 -19.52
CA HIS A 224 -4.20 -26.37 -18.16
C HIS A 224 -2.95 -25.84 -17.44
N ASP A 225 -2.85 -26.12 -16.14
CA ASP A 225 -1.77 -25.63 -15.26
C ASP A 225 -1.52 -24.11 -15.40
N LEU A 226 -2.59 -23.33 -15.50
CA LEU A 226 -2.55 -21.87 -15.59
C LEU A 226 -2.31 -21.25 -14.20
N HIS A 227 -1.15 -20.65 -14.03
CA HIS A 227 -0.75 -19.93 -12.82
C HIS A 227 -0.39 -18.49 -13.17
N VAL A 228 -0.89 -17.54 -12.39
CA VAL A 228 -0.62 -16.11 -12.53
C VAL A 228 -0.25 -15.54 -11.17
N TRP A 229 0.87 -14.83 -11.09
CA TRP A 229 1.35 -14.25 -9.84
C TRP A 229 2.07 -12.92 -10.05
N ALA A 230 2.14 -12.10 -9.00
CA ALA A 230 2.92 -10.87 -9.02
C ALA A 230 4.42 -11.14 -8.82
N MET A 231 5.25 -10.57 -9.70
CA MET A 231 6.70 -10.47 -9.49
C MET A 231 7.08 -9.22 -8.69
N SER A 232 6.30 -8.15 -8.86
CA SER A 232 6.42 -6.88 -8.13
C SER A 232 5.02 -6.28 -7.95
N THR A 233 4.93 -5.10 -7.32
CA THR A 233 3.66 -4.36 -7.22
C THR A 233 3.08 -3.91 -8.57
N THR A 234 3.86 -3.99 -9.65
CA THR A 234 3.47 -3.49 -10.98
C THR A 234 3.78 -4.47 -12.12
N GLU A 235 4.29 -5.66 -11.83
CA GLU A 235 4.67 -6.63 -12.86
C GLU A 235 4.14 -8.00 -12.48
N THR A 236 3.52 -8.64 -13.47
CA THR A 236 2.85 -9.93 -13.37
C THR A 236 3.59 -10.96 -14.22
N ALA A 237 3.64 -12.19 -13.71
CA ALA A 237 4.09 -13.35 -14.44
C ALA A 237 2.97 -14.37 -14.61
N LEU A 238 3.05 -15.13 -15.70
CA LEU A 238 2.13 -16.22 -16.05
C LEU A 238 2.92 -17.45 -16.50
N THR A 239 2.49 -18.62 -16.04
CA THR A 239 2.84 -19.91 -16.63
C THR A 239 1.58 -20.67 -17.00
N ALA A 240 1.56 -21.30 -18.17
CA ALA A 240 0.46 -22.17 -18.56
C ALA A 240 0.93 -23.27 -19.52
N HIS A 241 0.19 -24.36 -19.55
CA HIS A 241 0.33 -25.40 -20.55
C HIS A 241 -0.79 -25.25 -21.58
N VAL A 242 -0.43 -25.30 -22.86
CA VAL A 242 -1.36 -25.20 -23.99
C VAL A 242 -1.24 -26.43 -24.87
N VAL A 243 -2.33 -27.15 -25.05
CA VAL A 243 -2.37 -28.33 -25.92
C VAL A 243 -2.70 -27.89 -27.32
N ARG A 244 -1.76 -28.11 -28.24
CA ARG A 244 -1.80 -27.73 -29.65
C ARG A 244 -1.28 -28.88 -30.52
N PRO A 245 -2.17 -29.77 -31.01
CA PRO A 245 -1.76 -30.99 -31.73
C PRO A 245 -0.86 -30.74 -32.95
N GLU A 246 -1.20 -29.68 -33.71
CA GLU A 246 -0.38 -29.18 -34.82
C GLU A 246 0.38 -27.94 -34.36
N ASN A 247 1.72 -27.98 -34.44
CA ASN A 247 2.57 -26.91 -33.90
C ASN A 247 3.74 -26.51 -34.82
N GLY A 248 3.47 -26.39 -36.13
CA GLY A 248 4.48 -26.05 -37.14
C GLY A 248 5.02 -24.62 -37.04
N ASP A 249 4.31 -23.73 -36.36
CA ASP A 249 4.53 -22.30 -36.21
C ASP A 249 4.77 -21.87 -34.74
N ALA A 250 5.25 -22.80 -33.90
CA ALA A 250 5.40 -22.64 -32.46
C ALA A 250 5.98 -21.28 -32.00
N ASP A 251 7.12 -20.86 -32.57
CA ASP A 251 7.78 -19.62 -32.16
C ASP A 251 6.95 -18.37 -32.47
N ALA A 252 6.24 -18.38 -33.61
CA ALA A 252 5.37 -17.29 -34.02
C ALA A 252 4.14 -17.21 -33.11
N PHE A 253 3.53 -18.36 -32.79
CA PHE A 253 2.44 -18.49 -31.83
C PHE A 253 2.82 -17.96 -30.44
N LEU A 254 3.96 -18.41 -29.89
CA LEU A 254 4.45 -17.98 -28.58
C LEU A 254 4.68 -16.47 -28.54
N SER A 255 5.33 -15.92 -29.56
CA SER A 255 5.63 -14.49 -29.64
C SER A 255 4.37 -13.63 -29.80
N ALA A 256 3.38 -14.08 -30.57
CA ALA A 256 2.12 -13.37 -30.75
C ALA A 256 1.28 -13.40 -29.46
N THR A 257 1.09 -14.59 -28.88
CA THR A 257 0.31 -14.78 -27.65
C THR A 257 0.90 -14.00 -26.48
N ALA A 258 2.24 -14.03 -26.32
CA ALA A 258 2.90 -13.27 -25.26
C ALA A 258 2.71 -11.75 -25.39
N ARG A 259 2.71 -11.20 -26.61
CA ARG A 259 2.43 -9.78 -26.85
C ARG A 259 0.99 -9.43 -26.50
N GLU A 260 0.03 -10.26 -26.91
CA GLU A 260 -1.38 -10.03 -26.58
C GLU A 260 -1.66 -10.14 -25.07
N LEU A 261 -1.00 -11.08 -24.37
CA LEU A 261 -1.06 -11.17 -22.90
C LEU A 261 -0.52 -9.92 -22.23
N GLN A 262 0.58 -9.38 -22.74
CA GLN A 262 1.13 -8.12 -22.25
C GLN A 262 0.18 -6.94 -22.50
N ASP A 263 -0.31 -6.79 -23.72
CA ASP A 263 -1.10 -5.62 -24.14
C ASP A 263 -2.51 -5.61 -23.53
N ARG A 264 -3.16 -6.78 -23.42
CA ARG A 264 -4.55 -6.89 -22.92
C ARG A 264 -4.64 -7.07 -21.41
N PHE A 265 -3.75 -7.86 -20.84
CA PHE A 265 -3.84 -8.30 -19.43
C PHE A 265 -2.74 -7.74 -18.54
N SER A 266 -1.81 -6.94 -19.08
CA SER A 266 -0.66 -6.41 -18.33
C SER A 266 0.17 -7.53 -17.68
N ILE A 267 0.45 -8.58 -18.46
CA ILE A 267 1.30 -9.71 -18.07
C ILE A 267 2.65 -9.58 -18.77
N GLU A 268 3.66 -9.10 -18.05
CA GLU A 268 4.97 -8.77 -18.62
C GLU A 268 5.87 -9.98 -18.81
N HIS A 269 5.66 -11.05 -18.03
CA HIS A 269 6.49 -12.25 -18.10
C HIS A 269 5.65 -13.51 -18.31
N THR A 270 5.70 -14.07 -19.51
CA THR A 270 4.90 -15.24 -19.87
C THR A 270 5.80 -16.43 -20.20
N THR A 271 5.47 -17.61 -19.67
CA THR A 271 6.01 -18.90 -20.10
C THR A 271 4.85 -19.82 -20.51
N LEU A 272 4.81 -20.22 -21.78
CA LEU A 272 3.82 -21.19 -22.27
C LEU A 272 4.52 -22.49 -22.66
N GLN A 273 4.11 -23.59 -22.07
CA GLN A 273 4.54 -24.93 -22.48
C GLN A 273 3.57 -25.46 -23.53
N ILE A 274 4.06 -25.81 -24.72
CA ILE A 274 3.21 -26.39 -25.77
C ILE A 274 3.27 -27.92 -25.72
N GLU A 275 2.10 -28.54 -25.65
CA GLU A 275 1.91 -29.98 -25.63
C GLU A 275 1.13 -30.43 -26.86
N ARG A 276 1.31 -31.69 -27.30
CA ARG A 276 0.56 -32.23 -28.46
C ARG A 276 -0.67 -33.04 -28.07
N VAL A 277 -0.66 -33.57 -26.85
CA VAL A 277 -1.70 -34.43 -26.29
C VAL A 277 -1.90 -34.00 -24.85
N HIS A 278 -3.14 -33.98 -24.39
CA HIS A 278 -3.45 -33.73 -22.99
C HIS A 278 -3.16 -34.97 -22.16
N ASP A 279 -2.33 -34.81 -21.12
CA ASP A 279 -2.07 -35.83 -20.11
C ASP A 279 -2.58 -35.34 -18.75
N GLU A 280 -3.79 -35.78 -18.37
CA GLU A 280 -4.50 -35.36 -17.16
C GLU A 280 -3.69 -35.64 -15.87
N GLU A 281 -2.77 -36.61 -15.88
CA GLU A 281 -1.96 -36.97 -14.71
C GLU A 281 -0.65 -36.16 -14.60
N ALA A 282 -0.28 -35.39 -15.63
CA ALA A 282 1.00 -34.68 -15.69
C ALA A 282 1.06 -33.46 -14.75
N CYS A 283 -0.06 -32.77 -14.54
CA CYS A 283 -0.11 -31.49 -13.83
C CYS A 283 -0.74 -31.59 -12.44
N ARG A 284 0.09 -31.93 -11.44
CA ARG A 284 -0.36 -32.11 -10.04
C ARG A 284 -0.91 -30.85 -9.35
N LEU A 285 -0.61 -29.66 -9.90
CA LEU A 285 -1.05 -28.38 -9.36
C LEU A 285 -2.13 -27.71 -10.22
N ALA A 286 -2.61 -28.40 -11.27
CA ALA A 286 -3.74 -27.94 -12.05
C ALA A 286 -4.98 -27.85 -11.16
N ARG A 287 -5.81 -26.82 -11.38
CA ARG A 287 -7.06 -26.69 -10.66
C ARG A 287 -8.02 -27.81 -11.06
N ALA A 288 -8.80 -28.31 -10.11
CA ALA A 288 -9.72 -29.43 -10.32
C ALA A 288 -10.87 -29.13 -11.31
N ASP A 289 -11.09 -27.86 -11.67
CA ASP A 289 -12.07 -27.40 -12.66
C ASP A 289 -11.45 -27.16 -14.05
N ALA A 290 -10.13 -27.33 -14.19
CA ALA A 290 -9.36 -27.11 -15.43
C ALA A 290 -8.70 -28.39 -15.98
N VAL A 291 -9.17 -29.56 -15.53
CA VAL A 291 -8.79 -30.90 -16.02
C VAL A 291 -10.02 -31.55 -16.64
#